data_AF-X1VQI8-F1
#
_entry.id   AF-X1VQI8-F1
#
_cell.length_a   1.000
_cell.length_b   1.000
_cell.length_c   1.000
_cell.angle_alpha   90.00
_cell.angle_beta   90.00
_cell.angle_gamma   90.00
#
_symmetry.space_group_name_H-M   'P 1'
#
loop_
_entity.id
_entity.type
_entity.pdbx_description
1 polymer ?
#
loop_
_entity_poly.entity_id
_entity_poly.type
_entity_poly.pdbx_seq_one_letter_code
_entity_poly.pdbx_strand_id
1 'polypeptide(L)' 'GKRMVHIIDQGKCIKCGTCLDVCPTKFGAVVKVSGEKVTVPSKPIPVTATKRNTGASGGSPLD' A
#
# COMPACT_ATOMS: atom_id res chain seq x y z
N GLY A 1 -12.08 8.10 -10.19
CA GLY A 1 -13.41 8.42 -9.63
C GLY A 1 -13.28 8.65 -8.14
N LYS A 2 -14.21 9.39 -7.53
CA LYS A 2 -14.24 9.58 -6.06
C LYS A 2 -14.43 8.22 -5.37
N ARG A 3 -13.83 8.01 -4.19
CA ARG A 3 -13.95 6.77 -3.38
C ARG A 3 -13.41 5.48 -4.02
N MET A 4 -12.35 5.59 -4.84
CA MET A 4 -11.59 4.44 -5.36
C MET A 4 -10.15 4.48 -4.87
N VAL A 5 -9.55 3.33 -4.61
CA VAL A 5 -8.11 3.20 -4.37
C VAL A 5 -7.37 3.45 -5.68
N HIS A 6 -6.47 4.43 -5.69
CA HIS A 6 -5.60 4.73 -6.82
C HIS A 6 -4.37 3.82 -6.79
N ILE A 7 -3.95 3.35 -7.97
CA ILE A 7 -2.79 2.46 -8.11
C ILE A 7 -1.65 3.25 -8.73
N ILE A 8 -0.47 3.14 -8.12
CA ILE A 8 0.79 3.65 -8.67
C ILE A 8 1.38 2.57 -9.56
N ASP A 9 1.53 2.89 -10.85
CA ASP A 9 2.24 2.04 -11.81
C ASP A 9 3.74 2.07 -11.50
N GLN A 10 4.27 0.97 -10.95
CA GLN A 10 5.67 0.88 -10.55
C GLN A 10 6.63 0.85 -11.76
N GLY A 11 6.16 0.50 -12.96
CA GLY A 11 6.98 0.57 -14.18
C GLY A 11 7.22 2.01 -14.66
N LYS A 12 6.33 2.94 -14.28
CA LYS A 12 6.43 4.37 -14.59
C LYS A 12 6.93 5.21 -13.41
N CYS A 13 6.88 4.65 -12.20
CA CYS A 13 7.32 5.32 -10.99
C CYS A 13 8.84 5.54 -11.00
N ILE A 14 9.27 6.79 -11.05
CA ILE A 14 10.69 7.18 -10.96
C ILE A 14 11.18 7.32 -9.51
N LYS A 15 10.37 6.91 -8.53
CA LYS A 15 10.68 6.97 -7.09
C LYS A 15 10.95 8.40 -6.58
N CYS A 16 10.26 9.41 -7.11
CA CYS A 16 10.47 10.82 -6.72
C CYS A 16 10.07 11.16 -5.27
N GLY A 17 9.25 10.34 -4.61
CA GLY A 17 8.85 10.54 -3.21
C GLY A 17 7.61 11.40 -2.98
N THR A 18 7.16 12.17 -3.98
CA THR A 18 6.03 13.10 -3.84
C THR A 18 4.76 12.45 -3.25
N CYS A 19 4.43 11.24 -3.68
CA CYS A 19 3.24 10.53 -3.18
C CYS A 19 3.32 10.20 -1.68
N LEU A 20 4.51 10.02 -1.11
CA LEU A 20 4.71 9.81 0.32
C LEU A 20 4.58 11.13 1.08
N ASP A 21 5.23 12.18 0.58
CA ASP A 21 5.28 13.49 1.26
C ASP A 21 3.89 14.12 1.37
N VAL A 22 3.07 13.98 0.32
CA VAL A 22 1.71 14.54 0.30
C VAL A 22 0.67 13.64 0.96
N CYS A 23 0.99 12.37 1.25
CA CYS A 23 0.03 11.44 1.82
C CYS A 23 -0.18 11.76 3.30
N PRO A 24 -1.40 12.13 3.73
CA PRO A 24 -1.64 12.38 5.14
C PRO A 24 -1.45 11.11 5.98
N THR A 25 -0.78 11.23 7.12
CA THR A 25 -0.49 10.12 8.04
C THR A 25 -1.74 9.33 8.43
N LYS A 26 -2.89 10.01 8.58
CA LYS A 26 -4.18 9.38 8.91
C LYS A 26 -4.68 8.38 7.85
N PHE A 27 -4.22 8.48 6.60
CA PHE A 27 -4.58 7.54 5.54
C PHE A 27 -3.53 6.45 5.38
N GLY A 28 -2.23 6.79 5.49
CA GLY A 28 -1.15 5.83 5.34
C GLY A 28 -1.21 5.03 4.02
N ALA A 29 -1.68 5.66 2.94
CA ALA A 29 -2.04 4.96 1.70
C ALA A 29 -0.83 4.51 0.87
N VAL A 30 0.37 5.02 1.17
CA VAL A 30 1.61 4.73 0.45
C VAL A 30 2.71 4.44 1.49
N VAL A 31 3.49 3.40 1.25
CA VAL A 31 4.63 3.00 2.10
C VAL A 31 5.85 2.67 1.24
N LYS A 32 7.06 2.87 1.79
CA LYS A 32 8.29 2.36 1.18
C LYS A 32 8.46 0.91 1.57
N VAL A 33 8.71 0.04 0.58
CA VAL A 33 8.98 -1.38 0.79
C VAL A 33 10.38 -1.68 0.28
N SER A 34 11.23 -2.28 1.10
CA SER A 34 12.59 -2.69 0.73
C SER A 34 12.68 -4.21 0.74
N GLY A 35 12.74 -4.83 -0.43
CA GLY A 35 12.96 -6.28 -0.57
C GLY A 35 11.74 -7.17 -0.37
N GLU A 36 10.62 -6.64 0.14
CA GLU A 36 9.41 -7.42 0.40
C GLU A 36 8.30 -7.17 -0.65
N LYS A 37 7.69 -8.25 -1.15
CA LYS A 37 6.55 -8.18 -2.06
C LYS A 37 5.25 -8.05 -1.27
N VAL A 38 4.72 -6.84 -1.20
CA VAL A 38 3.42 -6.56 -0.57
C VAL A 38 2.27 -6.87 -1.54
N THR A 39 1.18 -7.41 -1.01
CA THR A 39 -0.04 -7.65 -1.79
C THR A 39 -0.72 -6.33 -2.13
N VAL A 40 -0.71 -5.94 -3.41
CA VAL A 40 -1.44 -4.76 -3.91
C VAL A 40 -2.48 -5.17 -4.95
N PRO A 41 -3.65 -4.51 -5.00
CA PRO A 41 -4.63 -4.78 -6.04
C PRO A 41 -4.09 -4.35 -7.40
N SER A 42 -4.34 -5.16 -8.43
CA SER A 42 -3.93 -4.87 -9.81
C SER A 42 -4.87 -3.89 -10.55
N LYS A 43 -6.08 -3.67 -10.01
CA LYS A 43 -7.10 -2.76 -10.56
C LYS A 43 -7.70 -1.89 -9.45
N PRO A 44 -8.11 -0.64 -9.76
CA PRO A 44 -8.73 0.23 -8.76
C PRO A 44 -9.96 -0.43 -8.14
N ILE A 45 -10.01 -0.47 -6.81
CA ILE A 45 -11.13 -1.03 -6.04
C ILE A 45 -11.85 0.07 -5.24
N PRO A 46 -13.15 -0.09 -4.94
CA PRO A 46 -13.87 0.84 -4.06
C PRO A 46 -13.27 0.86 -2.64
N VAL A 47 -13.19 2.02 -2.02
CA VAL A 47 -12.67 2.19 -0.64
C VAL A 47 -13.51 1.49 0.45
N THR A 48 -14.71 1.00 0.09
CA THR A 48 -15.62 0.28 0.98
C THR A 48 -15.36 -1.23 1.03
N ALA A 49 -14.42 -1.76 0.24
CA ALA A 49 -14.09 -3.19 0.21
C ALA A 49 -13.25 -3.58 1.44
N THR A 50 -13.86 -3.53 2.62
CA THR A 50 -13.26 -4.02 3.86
C THR A 50 -13.24 -5.55 3.85
N LYS A 51 -12.13 -6.13 3.37
CA LYS A 51 -11.70 -7.44 3.87
C LYS A 51 -10.24 -7.29 4.30
N ARG A 52 -10.05 -7.00 5.60
CA ARG A 52 -8.76 -7.10 6.28
C ARG A 52 -8.26 -8.53 6.09
N ASN A 53 -7.36 -8.75 5.14
CA ASN A 53 -6.50 -9.93 5.19
C ASN A 53 -5.40 -9.58 6.18
N THR A 54 -5.59 -10.02 7.42
CA THR A 54 -4.57 -10.07 8.45
C THR A 54 -3.47 -11.00 7.95
N GLY A 55 -2.54 -10.47 7.15
CA GLY A 55 -1.25 -11.10 6.92
C GLY A 55 -0.45 -10.94 8.19
N ALA A 56 -0.64 -11.88 9.11
CA ALA A 56 0.24 -12.05 10.25
C ALA A 56 1.66 -12.26 9.73
N SER A 57 2.49 -11.21 9.84
CA SER A 57 3.93 -11.39 9.96
C SER A 57 4.14 -12.24 11.20
N GLY A 58 4.51 -13.51 10.98
CA GLY A 58 4.95 -14.38 12.06
C GLY A 58 6.07 -13.70 12.83
N GLY A 59 5.83 -13.42 14.10
CA GLY A 59 6.91 -13.22 15.05
C GLY A 59 7.60 -14.56 15.24
N SER A 60 8.90 -14.61 15.00
CA SER A 60 9.72 -15.69 15.54
C SER A 60 9.68 -15.61 17.05
N PRO A 61 9.41 -16.72 17.78
CA PRO A 61 9.77 -16.80 19.18
C PRO A 61 11.29 -16.54 19.27
N LEU A 62 11.65 -15.60 20.14
CA LEU A 62 13.02 -15.48 20.62
C LEU A 62 13.27 -16.72 21.49
N ASP A 63 14.16 -17.61 21.03
CA ASP A 63 14.96 -18.49 21.88
C ASP A 63 16.41 -17.98 21.84
#